data_AF-G2IKQ3-F1
#
_entry.id   AF-G2IKQ3-F1
#
_cell.length_a   1.000
_cell.length_b   1.000
_cell.length_c   1.000
_cell.angle_alpha   90.00
_cell.angle_beta   90.00
_cell.angle_gamma   90.00
#
_symmetry.space_group_name_H-M   'P 1'
#
loop_
_entity.id
_entity.type
_entity.pdbx_description
1 polymer ?
#
loop_
_entity_poly.entity_id
_entity_poly.type
_entity_poly.pdbx_seq_one_letter_code
_entity_poly.pdbx_strand_id
1 'polypeptide(L)'
;MTRVSRRGFVTAAATVPLLGACGLDRPSAARIALYDPGLAAGRLFAQRARALGLPAIALDQDRVRLLRRVLAERPASLWGLSRHADQLLAADILREHGYRAELAVQHRADRSVVQSRHQPMGTAGALARIAGDQWPLVFAEIAAGLGPAYRPGRSATATGPIMSWAFVRG
;
A
#
# COMPACT_ATOMS: atom_id res chain seq x y z
N MET A 1 -18.54 -79.23 -11.97
CA MET A 1 -18.83 -78.89 -10.57
C MET A 1 -18.66 -77.40 -10.37
N THR A 2 -19.78 -76.70 -10.21
CA THR A 2 -19.87 -75.25 -9.97
C THR A 2 -19.68 -74.93 -8.48
N ARG A 3 -18.88 -73.90 -8.16
CA ARG A 3 -18.94 -73.24 -6.85
C ARG A 3 -19.14 -71.73 -7.05
N VAL A 4 -20.38 -71.33 -6.82
CA VAL A 4 -20.85 -69.95 -6.67
C VAL A 4 -20.33 -69.39 -5.33
N SER A 5 -20.16 -68.06 -5.25
CA SER A 5 -20.52 -67.19 -4.11
C SER A 5 -19.44 -66.13 -3.84
N ARG A 6 -19.69 -64.84 -3.60
CA ARG A 6 -20.89 -63.97 -3.56
C ARG A 6 -20.36 -62.53 -3.45
N ARG A 7 -21.09 -61.60 -4.07
CA ARG A 7 -21.51 -60.27 -3.56
C ARG A 7 -20.48 -59.22 -3.10
N GLY A 8 -20.68 -58.03 -3.65
CA GLY A 8 -20.40 -56.72 -3.05
C GLY A 8 -19.69 -55.82 -4.06
N PHE A 9 -20.01 -54.55 -4.28
CA PHE A 9 -21.03 -53.66 -3.72
C PHE A 9 -21.29 -52.55 -4.76
N VAL A 10 -22.48 -51.97 -4.62
CA VAL A 10 -23.07 -50.79 -5.25
C VAL A 10 -22.12 -49.65 -5.68
N THR A 11 -22.38 -49.19 -6.91
CA THR A 11 -22.40 -47.81 -7.47
C THR A 11 -22.04 -46.63 -6.55
N ALA A 12 -21.14 -45.74 -7.00
CA ALA A 12 -21.14 -44.34 -6.58
C ALA A 12 -20.66 -43.43 -7.73
N ALA A 13 -21.51 -42.46 -8.06
CA ALA A 13 -21.33 -41.47 -9.10
C ALA A 13 -20.52 -40.26 -8.61
N ALA A 14 -19.90 -39.59 -9.59
CA ALA A 14 -19.58 -38.16 -9.65
C ALA A 14 -18.73 -37.55 -8.51
N THR A 15 -17.62 -36.93 -8.88
CA THR A 15 -17.57 -35.48 -9.14
C THR A 15 -16.12 -35.04 -9.35
N VAL A 16 -15.93 -34.23 -10.38
CA VAL A 16 -14.71 -33.47 -10.62
C VAL A 16 -14.44 -32.62 -9.38
N PRO A 17 -13.24 -32.66 -8.76
CA PRO A 17 -12.91 -31.68 -7.76
C PRO A 17 -12.78 -30.33 -8.47
N LEU A 18 -13.85 -29.53 -8.35
CA LEU A 18 -13.83 -28.09 -8.51
C LEU A 18 -12.55 -27.55 -7.88
N LEU A 19 -11.71 -26.91 -8.70
CA LEU A 19 -10.63 -26.06 -8.23
C LEU A 19 -11.20 -25.20 -7.11
N GLY A 20 -10.62 -25.37 -5.93
CA GLY A 20 -11.07 -24.77 -4.70
C GLY A 20 -11.34 -23.29 -4.92
N ALA A 21 -12.59 -22.90 -4.66
CA ALA A 21 -12.89 -21.54 -4.27
C ALA A 21 -12.03 -21.24 -3.05
N CYS A 22 -10.87 -20.62 -3.28
CA CYS A 22 -10.20 -19.82 -2.26
C CYS A 22 -11.15 -18.67 -1.94
N GLY A 23 -12.11 -18.94 -1.06
CA GLY A 23 -12.65 -17.94 -0.17
C GLY A 23 -11.49 -17.50 0.73
N LEU A 24 -10.72 -16.54 0.23
CA LEU A 24 -9.86 -15.72 1.06
C LEU A 24 -10.58 -14.40 1.22
N ASP A 25 -11.22 -14.31 2.39
CA ASP A 25 -11.42 -13.10 3.17
C ASP A 25 -11.93 -11.87 2.43
N ARG A 26 -13.14 -11.49 2.81
CA ARG A 26 -13.67 -10.12 2.75
C ARG A 26 -12.48 -9.13 2.76
N PRO A 27 -12.25 -8.37 1.68
CA PRO A 27 -11.02 -7.61 1.56
C PRO A 27 -10.92 -6.71 2.78
N SER A 28 -9.84 -6.87 3.56
CA SER A 28 -9.38 -5.76 4.41
C SER A 28 -9.38 -4.57 3.47
N ALA A 29 -10.22 -3.57 3.72
CA ALA A 29 -10.54 -2.60 2.70
C ALA A 29 -9.23 -2.05 2.08
N ALA A 30 -9.14 -2.09 0.75
CA ALA A 30 -7.84 -2.17 0.06
C ALA A 30 -6.93 -1.00 0.45
N ARG A 31 -5.67 -1.29 0.78
CA ARG A 31 -4.62 -0.28 0.98
C ARG A 31 -3.82 -0.16 -0.31
N ILE A 32 -3.67 1.05 -0.84
CA ILE A 32 -3.00 1.27 -2.12
C ILE A 32 -1.80 2.18 -1.93
N ALA A 33 -0.66 1.78 -2.51
CA ALA A 33 0.57 2.55 -2.56
C ALA A 33 0.65 3.32 -3.90
N LEU A 34 0.91 4.62 -3.83
CA LEU A 34 1.07 5.53 -4.97
C LEU A 34 2.50 6.10 -4.97
N TYR A 35 3.14 6.18 -6.13
CA TYR A 35 4.52 6.66 -6.19
C TYR A 35 4.83 7.47 -7.45
N ASP A 36 5.64 8.52 -7.34
CA ASP A 36 6.23 9.19 -8.51
C ASP A 36 7.41 8.33 -9.04
N PRO A 37 7.33 7.78 -10.26
CA PRO A 37 8.39 6.94 -10.83
C PRO A 37 9.67 7.72 -11.14
N GLY A 38 9.59 9.05 -11.27
CA GLY A 38 10.74 9.94 -11.44
C GLY A 38 11.59 10.10 -10.17
N LEU A 39 11.07 9.74 -9.00
CA LEU A 39 11.78 9.81 -7.73
C LEU A 39 12.41 8.46 -7.36
N ALA A 40 13.71 8.45 -7.03
CA ALA A 40 14.39 7.24 -6.56
C ALA A 40 13.72 6.66 -5.30
N ALA A 41 13.36 7.53 -4.36
CA ALA A 41 12.58 7.18 -3.17
C ALA A 41 11.21 6.57 -3.52
N GLY A 42 10.52 7.12 -4.52
CA GLY A 42 9.23 6.58 -4.99
C GLY A 42 9.38 5.15 -5.53
N ARG A 43 10.44 4.89 -6.29
CA ARG A 43 10.74 3.54 -6.81
C ARG A 43 11.08 2.55 -5.68
N LEU A 44 11.87 2.95 -4.69
CA LEU A 44 12.20 2.11 -3.53
C LEU A 44 10.96 1.76 -2.71
N PHE A 45 10.10 2.75 -2.45
CA PHE A 45 8.81 2.53 -1.80
C PHE A 45 7.94 1.57 -2.59
N ALA A 46 7.80 1.76 -3.90
CA ALA A 46 7.00 0.87 -4.75
C ALA A 46 7.52 -0.57 -4.74
N GLN A 47 8.85 -0.74 -4.81
CA GLN A 47 9.48 -2.06 -4.73
C GLN A 47 9.17 -2.74 -3.39
N ARG A 48 9.31 -2.01 -2.27
CA ARG A 48 9.03 -2.55 -0.94
C ARG A 48 7.55 -2.83 -0.74
N ALA A 49 6.66 -1.93 -1.16
CA ALA A 49 5.21 -2.10 -1.08
C ALA A 49 4.76 -3.36 -1.82
N ARG A 50 5.25 -3.60 -3.04
CA ARG A 50 4.97 -4.83 -3.80
C ARG A 50 5.47 -6.08 -3.08
N ALA A 51 6.68 -6.03 -2.50
CA ALA A 51 7.22 -7.14 -1.72
C ALA A 51 6.40 -7.45 -0.45
N LEU A 52 5.61 -6.48 0.04
CA LEU A 52 4.70 -6.62 1.17
C LEU A 52 3.25 -6.93 0.74
N GLY A 53 3.00 -7.19 -0.54
CA GLY A 53 1.68 -7.51 -1.07
C GLY A 53 0.76 -6.31 -1.28
N LEU A 54 1.26 -5.08 -1.20
CA LEU A 54 0.49 -3.88 -1.50
C LEU A 54 0.48 -3.59 -3.01
N PRO A 55 -0.68 -3.26 -3.60
CA PRO A 55 -0.75 -2.67 -4.93
C PRO A 55 0.04 -1.36 -4.98
N ALA A 56 1.06 -1.28 -5.84
CA ALA A 56 1.88 -0.07 -6.02
C ALA A 56 1.70 0.50 -7.43
N ILE A 57 1.02 1.64 -7.50
CA ILE A 57 0.58 2.32 -8.73
C ILE A 57 1.43 3.57 -8.95
N ALA A 58 1.97 3.73 -10.16
CA ALA A 58 2.75 4.90 -10.51
C ALA A 58 1.85 6.12 -10.76
N LEU A 59 2.21 7.28 -10.21
CA LEU A 59 1.65 8.58 -10.56
C LEU A 59 2.26 9.03 -11.89
N ASP A 60 1.60 8.67 -12.99
CA ASP A 60 2.01 9.00 -14.36
C ASP A 60 1.46 10.37 -14.81
N GLN A 61 1.47 10.65 -16.12
CA GLN A 61 1.13 11.99 -16.63
C GLN A 61 -0.33 12.39 -16.43
N ASP A 62 -1.29 11.46 -16.34
CA ASP A 62 -2.71 11.77 -16.13
C ASP A 62 -3.17 11.40 -14.71
N ARG A 63 -2.59 12.11 -13.74
CA ARG A 63 -2.80 11.89 -12.30
C ARG A 63 -4.27 12.01 -11.89
N VAL A 64 -5.03 12.93 -12.52
CA VAL A 64 -6.44 13.15 -12.19
C VAL A 64 -7.28 11.95 -12.61
N ARG A 65 -7.15 11.48 -13.85
CA ARG A 65 -7.88 10.29 -14.31
C ARG A 65 -7.46 9.05 -13.54
N LEU A 66 -6.16 8.90 -13.28
CA LEU A 66 -5.62 7.81 -12.49
C LEU A 66 -6.25 7.78 -11.09
N LEU A 67 -6.20 8.89 -10.35
CA LEU A 67 -6.74 8.97 -9.00
C LEU A 67 -8.24 8.71 -8.98
N ARG A 68 -9.00 9.25 -9.94
CA ARG A 68 -10.44 8.97 -10.05
C ARG A 68 -10.72 7.49 -10.31
N ARG A 69 -9.92 6.83 -11.15
CA ARG A 69 -10.02 5.38 -11.39
C ARG A 69 -9.73 4.58 -10.11
N VAL A 70 -8.67 4.94 -9.40
CA VAL A 70 -8.31 4.29 -8.12
C VAL A 70 -9.42 4.49 -7.08
N LEU A 71 -10.01 5.68 -7.01
CA LEU A 71 -11.07 6.00 -6.05
C LEU A 71 -12.41 5.32 -6.37
N ALA A 72 -12.64 4.92 -7.62
CA ALA A 72 -13.81 4.13 -7.99
C ALA A 72 -13.86 2.78 -7.25
N GLU A 73 -12.70 2.21 -6.89
CA GLU A 73 -12.58 0.99 -6.10
C GLU A 73 -12.77 1.21 -4.59
N ARG A 74 -12.88 2.48 -4.16
CA ARG A 74 -13.12 2.91 -2.78
C ARG A 74 -12.14 2.27 -1.76
N PRO A 75 -10.81 2.38 -1.97
CA PRO A 75 -9.80 1.81 -1.07
C PRO A 75 -9.97 2.32 0.38
N ALA A 76 -9.58 1.54 1.39
CA ALA A 76 -9.58 2.02 2.78
C ALA A 76 -8.63 3.19 2.97
N SER A 77 -7.44 3.08 2.37
CA SER A 77 -6.38 4.05 2.55
C SER A 77 -5.45 4.11 1.34
N LEU A 78 -4.89 5.29 1.15
CA LEU A 78 -4.00 5.63 0.05
C LEU A 78 -2.72 6.21 0.64
N TRP A 79 -1.59 5.64 0.26
CA TRP A 79 -0.27 5.95 0.80
C TRP A 79 0.63 6.37 -0.34
N GLY A 80 1.13 7.60 -0.32
CA GLY A 80 1.79 8.20 -1.46
C GLY A 80 3.19 8.72 -1.17
N LEU A 81 4.09 8.54 -2.14
CA LEU A 81 5.40 9.18 -2.21
C LEU A 81 5.54 9.94 -3.53
N SER A 82 5.48 11.27 -3.45
CA SER A 82 5.41 12.13 -4.65
C SER A 82 6.16 13.43 -4.46
N ARG A 83 6.16 14.28 -5.49
CA ARG A 83 6.48 15.70 -5.35
C ARG A 83 5.38 16.41 -4.58
N HIS A 84 5.68 17.59 -4.05
CA HIS A 84 4.70 18.39 -3.29
C HIS A 84 3.47 18.79 -4.13
N ALA A 85 3.66 19.20 -5.39
CA ALA A 85 2.55 19.58 -6.27
C ALA A 85 1.54 18.43 -6.48
N ASP A 86 2.05 17.20 -6.66
CA ASP A 86 1.21 16.00 -6.83
C ASP A 86 0.44 15.67 -5.56
N GLN A 87 1.03 15.92 -4.39
CA GLN A 87 0.34 15.71 -3.12
C GLN A 87 -0.80 16.73 -2.93
N LEU A 88 -0.63 17.99 -3.34
CA LEU A 88 -1.70 18.99 -3.28
C LEU A 88 -2.86 18.59 -4.20
N LEU A 89 -2.56 18.21 -5.45
CA LEU A 89 -3.56 17.71 -6.39
C LEU A 89 -4.31 16.49 -5.83
N ALA A 90 -3.57 15.51 -5.26
CA ALA A 90 -4.19 14.35 -4.65
C ALA A 90 -5.07 14.73 -3.47
N ALA A 91 -4.62 15.65 -2.60
CA ALA A 91 -5.37 16.07 -1.43
C ALA A 91 -6.75 16.65 -1.77
N ASP A 92 -6.84 17.48 -2.82
CA ASP A 92 -8.11 18.05 -3.25
C ASP A 92 -9.07 16.98 -3.77
N ILE A 93 -8.60 16.12 -4.69
CA ILE A 93 -9.42 15.03 -5.25
C ILE A 93 -9.88 14.07 -4.13
N LEU A 94 -8.98 13.69 -3.22
CA LEU A 94 -9.27 12.76 -2.15
C LEU A 94 -10.30 13.31 -1.17
N ARG A 95 -10.17 14.60 -0.81
CA ARG A 95 -11.13 15.28 0.05
C ARG A 95 -12.53 15.35 -0.57
N GLU A 96 -12.62 15.61 -1.87
CA GLU A 96 -13.90 15.57 -2.61
C GLU A 96 -14.58 14.19 -2.53
N HIS A 97 -13.79 13.11 -2.40
CA HIS A 97 -14.28 11.73 -2.30
C HIS A 97 -14.42 11.24 -0.85
N GLY A 98 -14.37 12.15 0.13
CA GLY A 98 -14.58 11.83 1.55
C GLY A 98 -13.37 11.23 2.27
N TYR A 99 -12.18 11.28 1.67
CA TYR A 99 -10.96 10.88 2.34
C TYR A 99 -10.41 12.01 3.21
N ARG A 100 -9.81 11.63 4.34
CA ARG A 100 -9.20 12.52 5.32
C ARG A 100 -7.70 12.30 5.33
N ALA A 101 -6.95 13.40 5.41
CA ALA A 101 -5.50 13.35 5.52
C ALA A 101 -5.10 12.90 6.93
N GLU A 102 -4.36 11.80 7.02
CA GLU A 102 -3.77 11.29 8.27
C GLU A 102 -2.30 11.71 8.40
N LEU A 103 -1.57 11.76 7.29
CA LEU A 103 -0.15 12.09 7.27
C LEU A 103 0.21 13.00 6.11
N ALA A 104 1.08 13.96 6.39
CA ALA A 104 1.86 14.70 5.40
C ALA A 104 3.27 14.96 5.97
N VAL A 105 4.30 14.35 5.38
CA VAL A 105 5.71 14.54 5.73
C VAL A 105 6.46 15.08 4.53
N GLN A 106 6.98 16.30 4.65
CA GLN A 106 7.90 16.88 3.69
C GLN A 106 9.33 16.59 4.11
N HIS A 107 10.08 15.91 3.25
CA HIS A 107 11.49 15.65 3.40
C HIS A 107 12.29 16.73 2.68
N ARG A 108 13.02 17.55 3.44
CA ARG A 108 14.05 18.45 2.90
C ARG A 108 15.43 17.95 3.34
N ALA A 109 16.45 18.30 2.56
CA ALA A 109 17.82 17.82 2.71
C ALA A 109 18.42 17.97 4.11
N ASP A 110 17.89 18.88 4.94
CA ASP A 110 18.33 19.14 6.31
C ASP A 110 17.22 19.02 7.37
N ARG A 111 15.95 18.91 6.97
CA ARG A 111 14.79 18.95 7.88
C ARG A 111 13.58 18.17 7.33
N SER A 112 12.99 17.32 8.19
CA SER A 112 11.66 16.76 7.95
C SER A 112 10.60 17.66 8.58
N VAL A 113 9.70 18.26 7.78
CA VAL A 113 8.54 19.02 8.28
C VAL A 113 7.32 18.12 8.23
N VAL A 114 6.66 17.94 9.37
CA VAL A 114 5.51 17.03 9.51
C VAL A 114 4.28 17.87 9.78
N GLN A 115 3.30 17.76 8.89
CA GLN A 115 1.95 18.26 9.10
C GLN A 115 1.07 17.04 9.37
N SER A 116 0.82 16.74 10.64
CA SER A 116 -0.20 15.78 11.03
C SER A 116 -1.38 16.52 11.66
N ARG A 117 -2.61 16.22 11.21
CA ARG A 117 -3.83 16.74 11.85
C ARG A 117 -4.36 15.82 12.95
N HIS A 118 -3.90 14.57 13.03
CA HIS A 118 -4.34 13.60 14.06
C HIS A 118 -3.17 12.92 14.79
N GLN A 119 -3.30 12.79 16.12
CA GLN A 119 -2.24 12.44 17.06
C GLN A 119 -1.62 11.03 16.96
N PRO A 120 -2.24 9.96 16.42
CA PRO A 120 -1.55 8.66 16.39
C PRO A 120 -0.33 8.62 15.44
N MET A 121 -0.17 9.61 14.55
CA MET A 121 0.96 9.72 13.63
C MET A 121 1.99 10.81 13.98
N GLY A 122 1.94 11.39 15.18
CA GLY A 122 3.04 12.24 15.68
C GLY A 122 4.40 11.52 15.69
N THR A 123 4.37 10.19 15.82
CA THR A 123 5.53 9.30 15.70
C THR A 123 6.06 9.19 14.28
N ALA A 124 5.25 9.35 13.24
CA ALA A 124 5.68 9.21 11.84
C ALA A 124 6.73 10.25 11.47
N GLY A 125 6.65 11.46 12.03
CA GLY A 125 7.67 12.49 11.87
C GLY A 125 8.99 12.17 12.57
N ALA A 126 8.93 11.60 13.76
CA ALA A 126 10.11 11.10 14.46
C ALA A 126 10.73 9.90 13.73
N LEU A 127 9.90 8.97 13.25
CA LEU A 127 10.31 7.81 12.46
C LEU A 127 10.92 8.23 11.12
N ALA A 128 10.36 9.22 10.44
CA ALA A 128 10.95 9.80 9.23
C ALA A 128 12.35 10.34 9.49
N ARG A 129 12.52 11.07 10.60
CA ARG A 129 13.82 11.63 10.99
C ARG A 129 14.83 10.53 11.38
N ILE A 130 14.39 9.52 12.12
CA ILE A 130 15.24 8.39 12.55
C ILE A 130 15.61 7.51 11.35
N ALA A 131 14.67 7.26 10.45
CA ALA A 131 14.88 6.43 9.26
C ALA A 131 15.76 7.13 8.21
N GLY A 132 15.73 8.46 8.14
CA GLY A 132 16.52 9.24 7.18
C GLY A 132 16.26 8.77 5.74
N ASP A 133 17.33 8.44 5.03
CA ASP A 133 17.27 7.94 3.64
C ASP A 133 16.48 6.63 3.49
N GLN A 134 16.31 5.85 4.56
CA GLN A 134 15.55 4.59 4.55
C GLN A 134 14.05 4.79 4.75
N TRP A 135 13.60 6.03 4.92
CA TRP A 135 12.18 6.36 5.10
C TRP A 135 11.26 5.70 4.07
N PRO A 136 11.57 5.63 2.76
CA PRO A 136 10.68 4.99 1.79
C PRO A 136 10.36 3.52 2.09
N LEU A 137 11.30 2.79 2.70
CA LEU A 137 11.10 1.38 3.06
C LEU A 137 10.24 1.26 4.32
N VAL A 138 10.57 2.05 5.35
CA VAL A 138 9.81 2.10 6.62
C VAL A 138 8.37 2.55 6.35
N PHE A 139 8.19 3.53 5.46
CA PHE A 139 6.88 4.02 5.08
C PHE A 139 6.03 2.97 4.37
N ALA A 140 6.63 2.11 3.54
CA ALA A 140 5.94 0.97 2.92
C ALA A 140 5.49 -0.08 3.95
N GLU A 141 6.30 -0.32 4.99
CA GLU A 141 5.94 -1.23 6.10
C GLU A 141 4.74 -0.69 6.88
N ILE A 142 4.76 0.60 7.22
CA ILE A 142 3.63 1.27 7.88
C ILE A 142 2.37 1.21 7.00
N ALA A 143 2.51 1.48 5.70
CA ALA A 143 1.41 1.40 4.74
C ALA A 143 0.80 -0.02 4.65
N ALA A 144 1.60 -1.06 4.88
CA ALA A 144 1.14 -2.44 4.91
C ALA A 144 0.44 -2.81 6.23
N GLY A 145 0.41 -1.90 7.22
CA GLY A 145 -0.08 -2.17 8.56
C GLY A 145 0.91 -2.94 9.42
N LEU A 146 2.18 -3.00 9.02
CA LEU A 146 3.25 -3.63 9.80
C LEU A 146 3.87 -2.58 10.73
N GLY A 147 4.25 -3.01 11.93
CA GLY A 147 5.18 -2.24 12.74
C GLY A 147 6.54 -2.15 12.03
N PRO A 148 7.32 -1.08 12.26
CA PRO A 148 8.64 -0.96 11.66
C PRO A 148 9.52 -2.12 12.15
N ALA A 149 9.79 -3.09 11.29
CA ALA A 149 10.60 -4.27 11.63
C ALA A 149 12.11 -3.98 11.46
N TYR A 150 12.44 -2.80 10.94
CA TYR A 150 13.74 -2.51 10.38
C TYR A 150 14.79 -2.03 11.40
N ARG A 151 16.02 -2.55 11.23
CA ARG A 151 17.26 -2.09 11.89
C ARG A 151 18.06 -1.20 10.93
N PRO A 152 18.57 -0.05 11.38
CA PRO A 152 19.21 0.93 10.50
C PRO A 152 20.43 0.37 9.77
N GLY A 153 20.40 0.40 8.44
CA GLY A 153 21.55 0.21 7.55
C GLY A 153 21.70 1.41 6.61
N ARG A 154 22.94 1.83 6.35
CA ARG A 154 23.23 2.95 5.43
C ARG A 154 22.94 2.54 3.99
N SER A 155 22.04 3.24 3.30
CA SER A 155 22.21 3.49 1.86
C SER A 155 21.32 4.59 1.28
N ALA A 156 21.90 5.26 0.28
CA ALA A 156 21.39 6.11 -0.81
C ALA A 156 20.68 7.43 -0.47
N THR A 157 21.48 8.49 -0.58
CA THR A 157 21.14 9.91 -0.74
C THR A 157 19.84 10.17 -1.50
N ALA A 158 18.90 10.85 -0.84
CA ALA A 158 17.70 11.40 -1.46
C ALA A 158 18.00 12.63 -2.34
N THR A 159 17.90 12.47 -3.67
CA THR A 159 17.94 13.60 -4.62
C THR A 159 16.53 14.16 -4.82
N GLY A 160 16.24 15.33 -4.23
CA GLY A 160 15.04 16.14 -4.45
C GLY A 160 14.07 16.20 -3.25
N PRO A 161 13.26 17.28 -3.11
CA PRO A 161 12.25 17.39 -2.07
C PRO A 161 11.13 16.36 -2.31
N ILE A 162 10.91 15.49 -1.33
CA ILE A 162 9.94 14.39 -1.42
C ILE A 162 8.83 14.63 -0.40
N MET A 163 7.60 14.29 -0.79
CA MET A 163 6.42 14.35 0.06
C MET A 163 5.88 12.93 0.29
N SER A 164 5.78 12.53 1.54
CA SER A 164 5.07 11.31 1.96
C SER A 164 3.72 11.68 2.52
N TRP A 165 2.67 10.98 2.13
CA TRP A 165 1.32 11.32 2.57
C TRP A 165 0.45 10.08 2.71
N ALA A 166 -0.53 10.14 3.61
CA ALA A 166 -1.50 9.07 3.81
C ALA A 166 -2.89 9.66 3.97
N PHE A 167 -3.85 9.06 3.29
CA PHE A 167 -5.26 9.39 3.38
C PHE A 167 -6.06 8.14 3.72
N VAL A 168 -7.05 8.30 4.59
CA VAL A 168 -7.98 7.23 4.97
C VAL A 168 -9.39 7.64 4.62
N ARG A 169 -10.22 6.67 4.26
CA ARG A 169 -11.64 6.91 4.00
C ARG A 169 -12.33 7.20 5.34
N GLY A 170 -12.97 8.37 5.43
CA GLY A 170 -13.65 8.83 6.64
C GLY A 170 -15.11 8.44 6.73
#